data_AF-A0A7W0FFG5-F1
#
_entry.id   AF-A0A7W0FFG5-F1
#
_cell.length_a   1.000
_cell.length_b   1.000
_cell.length_c   1.000
_cell.angle_alpha   90.00
_cell.angle_beta   90.00
_cell.angle_gamma   90.00
#
_symmetry.space_group_name_H-M   'P 1'
#
loop_
_entity.id
_entity.type
_entity.pdbx_description
1 polymer ?
#
loop_
_entity_poly.entity_id
_entity_poly.type
_entity_poly.pdbx_seq_one_letter_code
_entity_poly.pdbx_strand_id
1 'polypeptide(L)'
;MTNYDVLPHRAGTRPPTTPWMPHMQINFKPDAEIKAELFRRIYSLPDVRNEPTRISIPGACAIWLREDLPLAHGEVVLEGREFAHIHPDASFHVTLSPQRAREAIEAEWAEYHPLASQIGIEGMVLLYTPRDTQELDVIFQLVVDSYNFVTGRSLQPEEFLSSVNVGEK
;
A
#
# COMPACT_ATOMS: atom_id res chain seq x y z
N MET A 1 -12.10 -7.61 13.78
CA MET A 1 -11.91 -6.76 12.59
C MET A 1 -12.24 -7.59 11.37
N THR A 2 -12.66 -6.94 10.30
CA THR A 2 -13.27 -7.58 9.12
C THR A 2 -12.17 -7.87 8.10
N ASN A 3 -11.95 -9.13 7.74
CA ASN A 3 -11.21 -9.46 6.52
C ASN A 3 -12.04 -8.96 5.33
N TYR A 4 -11.46 -8.10 4.49
CA TYR A 4 -12.20 -7.45 3.40
C TYR A 4 -12.13 -8.27 2.10
N ASP A 5 -12.71 -9.47 2.10
CA ASP A 5 -12.87 -10.25 0.86
C ASP A 5 -13.62 -9.42 -0.20
N VAL A 6 -14.60 -8.61 0.24
CA VAL A 6 -15.28 -7.59 -0.56
C VAL A 6 -14.95 -6.21 0.02
N LEU A 7 -14.44 -5.30 -0.81
CA LEU A 7 -14.10 -3.94 -0.38
C LEU A 7 -15.36 -3.09 -0.23
N PRO A 8 -15.53 -2.36 0.88
CA PRO A 8 -16.59 -1.36 0.98
C PRO A 8 -16.29 -0.19 0.03
N HIS A 9 -17.31 0.47 -0.49
CA HIS A 9 -17.10 1.74 -1.20
C HIS A 9 -16.53 2.79 -0.25
N ARG A 10 -15.45 3.45 -0.69
CA ARG A 10 -14.85 4.56 0.03
C ARG A 10 -15.82 5.75 0.09
N ALA A 11 -15.96 6.37 1.25
CA ALA A 11 -16.87 7.49 1.43
C ALA A 11 -16.32 8.80 0.84
N GLY A 12 -17.20 9.68 0.36
CA GLY A 12 -16.82 11.01 -0.14
C GLY A 12 -16.21 10.99 -1.54
N THR A 13 -15.61 12.10 -1.96
CA THR A 13 -15.09 12.25 -3.32
C THR A 13 -13.71 11.64 -3.49
N ARG A 14 -13.45 11.06 -4.67
CA ARG A 14 -12.11 10.63 -5.08
C ARG A 14 -11.09 11.79 -4.94
N PRO A 15 -9.93 11.58 -4.29
CA PRO A 15 -8.91 12.61 -4.17
C PRO A 15 -8.32 12.96 -5.55
N PRO A 16 -8.02 14.24 -5.82
CA PRO A 16 -7.33 14.63 -7.04
C PRO A 16 -5.86 14.17 -7.01
N THR A 17 -5.35 13.79 -8.17
CA THR A 17 -3.97 13.30 -8.37
C THR A 17 -3.35 13.90 -9.63
N THR A 18 -2.03 13.84 -9.74
CA THR A 18 -1.31 14.22 -10.97
C THR A 18 -1.41 13.11 -12.02
N PRO A 19 -1.86 13.36 -13.27
CA PRO A 19 -1.94 12.29 -14.28
C PRO A 19 -0.60 11.98 -14.98
N TRP A 20 0.52 12.46 -14.44
CA TRP A 20 1.88 12.33 -14.98
C TRP A 20 2.88 12.07 -13.84
N MET A 21 4.16 11.86 -14.17
CA MET A 21 5.23 11.65 -13.18
C MET A 21 5.76 12.97 -12.59
N PRO A 22 5.91 13.09 -11.27
CA PRO A 22 5.53 12.10 -10.25
C PRO A 22 4.00 12.03 -10.07
N HIS A 23 3.46 10.81 -9.97
CA HIS A 23 2.04 10.55 -9.73
C HIS A 23 1.74 10.56 -8.24
N MET A 24 1.00 11.55 -7.74
CA MET A 24 0.77 11.76 -6.31
C MET A 24 -0.59 12.41 -6.06
N GLN A 25 -1.06 12.39 -4.81
CA GLN A 25 -2.24 13.16 -4.41
C GLN A 25 -1.94 14.66 -4.35
N ILE A 26 -2.93 15.45 -4.75
CA ILE A 26 -2.81 16.92 -4.80
C ILE A 26 -3.47 17.53 -3.57
N ASN A 27 -2.77 18.47 -2.92
CA ASN A 27 -3.27 19.28 -1.80
C ASN A 27 -3.81 18.46 -0.61
N PHE A 28 -3.28 17.26 -0.38
CA PHE A 28 -3.65 16.43 0.75
C PHE A 28 -2.62 16.55 1.88
N LYS A 29 -3.10 16.70 3.12
CA LYS A 29 -2.26 16.65 4.32
C LYS A 29 -2.73 15.48 5.19
N PRO A 30 -1.91 14.44 5.37
CA PRO A 30 -2.28 13.32 6.22
C PRO A 30 -2.43 13.75 7.67
N ASP A 31 -3.39 13.13 8.35
CA ASP A 31 -3.41 13.13 9.81
C ASP A 31 -2.15 12.42 10.33
N ALA A 32 -1.49 13.02 11.33
CA ALA A 32 -0.20 12.55 11.80
C ALA A 32 -0.29 11.20 12.51
N GLU A 33 -1.37 10.96 13.27
CA GLU A 33 -1.59 9.72 14.01
C GLU A 33 -1.94 8.58 13.05
N ILE A 34 -2.84 8.84 12.09
CA ILE A 34 -3.21 7.86 11.07
C ILE A 34 -1.99 7.50 10.19
N LYS A 35 -1.18 8.49 9.80
CA LYS A 35 0.06 8.22 9.05
C LYS A 35 1.06 7.41 9.86
N ALA A 36 1.27 7.75 11.14
CA ALA A 36 2.18 7.00 12.00
C ALA A 36 1.74 5.54 12.15
N GLU A 37 0.44 5.31 12.34
CA GLU A 37 -0.13 3.98 12.44
C GLU A 37 -0.05 3.20 11.12
N LEU A 38 -0.26 3.85 9.97
CA LEU A 38 -0.01 3.25 8.65
C LEU A 38 1.42 2.73 8.53
N PHE A 39 2.41 3.58 8.84
CA PHE A 39 3.81 3.18 8.81
C PHE A 39 4.08 2.03 9.78
N ARG A 40 3.57 2.11 11.02
CA ARG A 40 3.74 1.06 12.03
C ARG A 40 3.22 -0.29 11.51
N ARG A 41 2.02 -0.33 10.94
CA ARG A 41 1.40 -1.56 10.42
C ARG A 41 2.17 -2.13 9.24
N ILE A 42 2.50 -1.30 8.25
CA ILE A 42 3.24 -1.73 7.05
C ILE A 42 4.61 -2.32 7.42
N TYR A 43 5.38 -1.64 8.27
CA TYR A 43 6.71 -2.12 8.67
C TYR A 43 6.68 -3.20 9.76
N SER A 44 5.49 -3.62 10.19
CA SER A 44 5.32 -4.82 11.04
C SER A 44 5.14 -6.09 10.23
N LEU A 45 4.96 -5.98 8.90
CA LEU A 45 4.91 -7.13 8.00
C LEU A 45 6.25 -7.90 8.05
N PRO A 46 6.21 -9.24 7.96
CA PRO A 46 7.41 -10.04 8.05
C PRO A 46 8.32 -9.80 6.85
N ASP A 47 9.63 -9.76 7.12
CA ASP A 47 10.67 -9.56 6.11
C ASP A 47 10.61 -8.20 5.39
N VAL A 48 9.89 -7.21 5.96
CA VAL A 48 9.79 -5.84 5.42
C VAL A 48 10.69 -4.87 6.21
N ARG A 49 11.35 -3.96 5.50
CA ARG A 49 12.17 -2.88 6.06
C ARG A 49 11.80 -1.53 5.45
N ASN A 50 12.01 -0.48 6.25
CA ASN A 50 11.95 0.90 5.79
C ASN A 50 13.33 1.29 5.26
N GLU A 51 13.41 1.56 3.96
CA GLU A 51 14.65 1.95 3.27
C GLU A 51 14.41 3.23 2.44
N PRO A 52 15.47 3.98 2.08
CA PRO A 52 15.36 5.01 1.07
C PRO A 52 14.85 4.43 -0.26
N THR A 53 13.82 5.05 -0.84
CA THR A 53 13.33 4.67 -2.18
C THR A 53 14.38 4.88 -3.25
N ARG A 54 14.37 4.00 -4.25
CA ARG A 54 15.21 4.10 -5.45
C ARG A 54 14.44 4.54 -6.69
N ILE A 55 13.11 4.52 -6.64
CA ILE A 55 12.23 4.81 -7.79
C ILE A 55 11.31 6.02 -7.58
N SER A 56 11.06 6.41 -6.34
CA SER A 56 10.12 7.48 -6.00
C SER A 56 10.81 8.83 -5.77
N ILE A 57 10.01 9.81 -5.35
CA ILE A 57 10.45 11.19 -5.09
C ILE A 57 11.24 11.32 -3.77
N PRO A 58 12.00 12.42 -3.58
CA PRO A 58 12.64 12.71 -2.30
C PRO A 58 11.63 12.74 -1.13
N GLY A 59 11.97 12.04 -0.05
CA GLY A 59 11.13 11.95 1.16
C GLY A 59 10.10 10.82 1.12
N ALA A 60 9.96 10.11 0.00
CA ALA A 60 9.23 8.84 -0.02
C ALA A 60 10.07 7.71 0.61
N CYS A 61 9.39 6.70 1.15
CA CYS A 61 10.00 5.56 1.83
C CYS A 61 9.70 4.28 1.06
N ALA A 62 10.73 3.47 0.78
CA ALA A 62 10.55 2.14 0.23
C ALA A 62 9.96 1.20 1.27
N ILE A 63 9.06 0.34 0.81
CA ILE A 63 8.65 -0.87 1.52
C ILE A 63 9.51 -2.00 0.93
N TRP A 64 10.63 -2.30 1.59
CA TRP A 64 11.70 -3.13 1.05
C TRP A 64 11.63 -4.57 1.60
N LEU A 65 11.55 -5.56 0.72
CA LEU A 65 11.59 -6.97 1.11
C LEU A 65 13.01 -7.44 1.41
N ARG A 66 13.17 -8.38 2.34
CA ARG A 66 14.46 -9.04 2.60
C ARG A 66 15.02 -9.67 1.31
N GLU A 67 16.33 -9.52 1.10
CA GLU A 67 17.04 -9.90 -0.14
C GLU A 67 16.89 -11.37 -0.57
N ASP A 68 16.79 -12.29 0.39
CA ASP A 68 16.71 -13.73 0.14
C ASP A 68 15.27 -14.29 0.22
N LEU A 69 14.26 -13.43 0.38
CA LEU A 69 12.85 -13.82 0.35
C LEU A 69 12.45 -14.33 -1.06
N PRO A 70 11.95 -15.56 -1.23
CA PRO A 70 11.41 -15.99 -2.52
C PRO A 70 10.20 -15.13 -2.91
N LEU A 71 10.12 -14.73 -4.18
CA LEU A 71 9.01 -13.95 -4.72
C LEU A 71 8.24 -14.81 -5.72
N ALA A 72 6.91 -14.84 -5.62
CA ALA A 72 6.05 -15.48 -6.61
C ALA A 72 5.90 -14.60 -7.86
N HIS A 73 5.84 -13.28 -7.66
CA HIS A 73 5.68 -12.28 -8.70
C HIS A 73 6.80 -11.24 -8.63
N GLY A 74 8.05 -11.68 -8.80
CA GLY A 74 9.22 -10.78 -8.76
C GLY A 74 9.28 -9.82 -9.96
N GLU A 75 8.64 -10.16 -11.07
CA GLU A 75 8.57 -9.37 -12.30
C GLU A 75 7.83 -8.03 -12.14
N VAL A 76 7.04 -7.87 -11.08
CA VAL A 76 6.30 -6.63 -10.80
C VAL A 76 7.02 -5.69 -9.81
N VAL A 77 8.18 -6.11 -9.31
CA VAL A 77 9.06 -5.29 -8.46
C VAL A 77 10.02 -4.54 -9.39
N LEU A 78 9.82 -3.22 -9.50
CA LEU A 78 10.52 -2.40 -10.48
C LEU A 78 12.00 -2.17 -10.18
N GLU A 79 12.39 -2.21 -8.90
CA GLU A 79 13.76 -1.93 -8.49
C GLU A 79 14.13 -2.69 -7.21
N GLY A 80 15.19 -3.49 -7.29
CA GLY A 80 15.72 -4.27 -6.17
C GLY A 80 14.66 -5.11 -5.48
N ARG A 81 14.30 -4.73 -4.24
CA ARG A 81 13.28 -5.40 -3.42
C ARG A 81 12.18 -4.44 -2.96
N GLU A 82 12.09 -3.27 -3.57
CA GLU A 82 11.07 -2.26 -3.31
C GLU A 82 9.74 -2.68 -3.96
N PHE A 83 8.93 -3.46 -3.24
CA PHE A 83 7.65 -3.94 -3.79
C PHE A 83 6.56 -2.85 -3.77
N ALA A 84 6.78 -1.79 -3.00
CA ALA A 84 5.91 -0.64 -2.87
C ALA A 84 6.69 0.54 -2.25
N HIS A 85 6.15 1.76 -2.34
CA HIS A 85 6.72 2.91 -1.64
C HIS A 85 5.67 3.96 -1.28
N ILE A 86 5.91 4.65 -0.17
CA ILE A 86 4.98 5.60 0.44
C ILE A 86 5.48 7.03 0.27
N HIS A 87 4.64 7.89 -0.30
CA HIS A 87 4.92 9.32 -0.48
C HIS A 87 4.80 10.11 0.84
N PRO A 88 5.34 11.33 0.91
CA PRO A 88 5.19 12.21 2.07
C PRO A 88 3.72 12.49 2.46
N ASP A 89 2.81 12.52 1.48
CA ASP A 89 1.36 12.69 1.69
C ASP A 89 0.65 11.41 2.18
N ALA A 90 1.39 10.31 2.35
CA ALA A 90 0.94 8.97 2.73
C ALA A 90 0.01 8.25 1.72
N SER A 91 -0.10 8.76 0.49
CA SER A 91 -0.48 7.95 -0.67
C SER A 91 0.71 7.09 -1.09
N PHE A 92 0.47 5.96 -1.75
CA PHE A 92 1.57 5.05 -2.05
C PHE A 92 1.30 4.13 -3.24
N HIS A 93 2.37 3.76 -3.94
CA HIS A 93 2.30 2.83 -5.05
C HIS A 93 2.49 1.40 -4.56
N VAL A 94 1.62 0.51 -5.05
CA VAL A 94 1.69 -0.95 -4.84
C VAL A 94 1.38 -1.66 -6.15
N THR A 95 1.71 -2.94 -6.21
CA THR A 95 1.17 -3.85 -7.23
C THR A 95 0.27 -4.90 -6.58
N LEU A 96 -1.03 -4.84 -6.90
CA LEU A 96 -2.01 -5.86 -6.51
C LEU A 96 -2.13 -6.94 -7.60
N SER A 97 -2.85 -8.03 -7.32
CA SER A 97 -3.33 -8.87 -8.42
C SER A 97 -4.24 -8.03 -9.35
N PRO A 98 -4.27 -8.28 -10.67
CA PRO A 98 -5.10 -7.49 -11.60
C PRO A 98 -6.60 -7.49 -11.25
N GLN A 99 -7.09 -8.56 -10.62
CA GLN A 99 -8.45 -8.60 -10.10
C GLN A 99 -8.61 -7.67 -8.91
N ARG A 100 -7.72 -7.76 -7.92
CA ARG A 100 -7.83 -6.96 -6.69
C ARG A 100 -7.61 -5.46 -6.95
N ALA A 101 -6.76 -5.11 -7.92
CA ALA A 101 -6.63 -3.73 -8.38
C ALA A 101 -7.95 -3.17 -8.93
N ARG A 102 -8.66 -3.94 -9.76
CA ARG A 102 -9.98 -3.53 -10.28
C ARG A 102 -10.98 -3.30 -9.15
N GLU A 103 -11.06 -4.24 -8.20
CA GLU A 103 -11.93 -4.11 -7.03
C GLU A 103 -11.61 -2.85 -6.23
N ALA A 104 -10.33 -2.55 -5.97
CA ALA A 104 -9.92 -1.35 -5.24
C ALA A 104 -10.28 -0.05 -5.96
N ILE A 105 -10.20 -0.03 -7.29
CA ILE A 105 -10.57 1.13 -8.11
C ILE A 105 -12.08 1.33 -8.16
N GLU A 106 -12.84 0.25 -8.35
CA GLU A 106 -14.31 0.26 -8.35
C GLU A 106 -14.85 0.72 -6.98
N ALA A 107 -14.21 0.28 -5.89
CA ALA A 107 -14.52 0.70 -4.53
C ALA A 107 -13.93 2.08 -4.15
N GLU A 108 -13.29 2.79 -5.08
CA GLU A 108 -12.72 4.14 -4.92
C GLU A 108 -11.57 4.27 -3.89
N TRP A 109 -10.85 3.18 -3.63
CA TRP A 109 -9.63 3.19 -2.79
C TRP A 109 -8.35 3.49 -3.56
N ALA A 110 -8.41 3.36 -4.89
CA ALA A 110 -7.23 3.42 -5.75
C ALA A 110 -7.54 4.01 -7.13
N GLU A 111 -6.47 4.31 -7.86
CA GLU A 111 -6.48 4.47 -9.30
C GLU A 111 -5.22 3.86 -9.93
N TYR A 112 -5.29 3.53 -11.23
CA TYR A 112 -4.13 3.00 -11.93
C TYR A 112 -2.98 4.00 -11.95
N HIS A 113 -1.76 3.46 -11.84
CA HIS A 113 -0.57 4.24 -12.13
C HIS A 113 -0.54 4.60 -13.63
N PRO A 114 -0.17 5.84 -14.03
CA PRO A 114 -0.14 6.28 -15.43
C PRO A 114 0.69 5.39 -16.36
N LEU A 115 1.71 4.72 -15.83
CA LEU A 115 2.57 3.81 -16.60
C LEU A 115 2.08 2.35 -16.60
N ALA A 116 1.07 1.98 -15.79
CA ALA A 116 0.66 0.59 -15.58
C ALA A 116 0.42 -0.18 -16.89
N SER A 117 -0.39 0.40 -17.78
CA SER A 117 -0.67 -0.20 -19.09
C SER A 117 0.52 -0.15 -20.05
N GLN A 118 1.38 0.86 -19.95
CA GLN A 118 2.54 1.03 -20.82
C GLN A 118 3.63 -0.01 -20.53
N ILE A 119 3.80 -0.40 -19.27
CA ILE A 119 4.80 -1.39 -18.82
C ILE A 119 4.20 -2.78 -18.61
N GLY A 120 2.90 -2.96 -18.81
CA GLY A 120 2.22 -4.26 -18.70
C GLY A 120 2.00 -4.75 -17.26
N ILE A 121 2.04 -3.86 -16.26
CA ILE A 121 1.76 -4.20 -14.86
C ILE A 121 0.36 -3.68 -14.52
N GLU A 122 -0.66 -4.45 -14.92
CA GLU A 122 -2.07 -4.08 -14.76
C GLU A 122 -2.49 -3.87 -13.30
N GLY A 123 -1.80 -4.51 -12.36
CA GLY A 123 -2.05 -4.38 -10.93
C GLY A 123 -1.45 -3.13 -10.26
N MET A 124 -0.67 -2.34 -11.00
CA MET A 124 0.05 -1.19 -10.44
C MET A 124 -0.90 -0.01 -10.23
N VAL A 125 -1.06 0.39 -8.97
CA VAL A 125 -2.02 1.42 -8.55
C VAL A 125 -1.39 2.43 -7.59
N LEU A 126 -2.00 3.60 -7.49
CA LEU A 126 -1.87 4.50 -6.35
C LEU A 126 -2.99 4.19 -5.35
N LEU A 127 -2.65 3.78 -4.14
CA LEU A 127 -3.58 3.73 -3.02
C LEU A 127 -3.68 5.11 -2.37
N TYR A 128 -4.90 5.53 -2.06
CA TYR A 128 -5.12 6.83 -1.44
C TYR A 128 -4.76 6.83 0.04
N THR A 129 -4.35 8.01 0.54
CA THR A 129 -4.07 8.22 1.95
C THR A 129 -5.32 7.93 2.80
N PRO A 130 -5.23 7.08 3.84
CA PRO A 130 -6.32 6.88 4.78
C PRO A 130 -6.59 8.14 5.60
N ARG A 131 -7.86 8.49 5.77
CA ARG A 131 -8.31 9.68 6.54
C ARG A 131 -8.58 9.38 8.01
N ASP A 132 -8.90 8.13 8.32
CA ASP A 132 -9.28 7.67 9.65
C ASP A 132 -8.91 6.19 9.84
N THR A 133 -9.17 5.66 11.03
CA THR A 133 -8.85 4.27 11.37
C THR A 133 -9.62 3.25 10.54
N GLN A 134 -10.85 3.54 10.11
CA GLN A 134 -11.63 2.62 9.26
C GLN A 134 -11.02 2.53 7.86
N GLU A 135 -10.65 3.67 7.28
CA GLU A 135 -9.91 3.68 6.01
C GLU A 135 -8.58 2.98 6.13
N LEU A 136 -7.89 3.19 7.25
CA LEU A 136 -6.60 2.57 7.52
C LEU A 136 -6.69 1.04 7.56
N ASP A 137 -7.76 0.46 8.09
CA ASP A 137 -7.97 -0.98 8.08
C ASP A 137 -8.10 -1.52 6.65
N VAL A 138 -8.87 -0.84 5.78
CA VAL A 138 -9.02 -1.23 4.37
C VAL A 138 -7.71 -1.05 3.58
N ILE A 139 -7.04 0.09 3.75
CA ILE A 139 -5.76 0.37 3.09
C ILE A 139 -4.70 -0.64 3.53
N PHE A 140 -4.65 -0.99 4.82
CA PHE A 140 -3.70 -1.99 5.30
C PHE A 140 -4.01 -3.39 4.76
N GLN A 141 -5.28 -3.79 4.65
CA GLN A 141 -5.66 -5.01 3.92
C GLN A 141 -5.08 -5.01 2.50
N LEU A 142 -5.23 -3.92 1.74
CA LEU A 142 -4.70 -3.83 0.38
C LEU A 142 -3.17 -3.91 0.33
N VAL A 143 -2.46 -3.41 1.34
CA VAL A 143 -1.00 -3.62 1.45
C VAL A 143 -0.69 -5.10 1.65
N VAL A 144 -1.42 -5.78 2.53
CA VAL A 144 -1.26 -7.22 2.78
C VAL A 144 -1.56 -8.03 1.51
N ASP A 145 -2.61 -7.67 0.76
CA ASP A 145 -2.96 -8.30 -0.50
C ASP A 145 -1.85 -8.14 -1.55
N SER A 146 -1.25 -6.94 -1.64
CA SER A 146 -0.08 -6.66 -2.50
C SER A 146 1.15 -7.49 -2.07
N TYR A 147 1.43 -7.51 -0.77
CA TYR A 147 2.52 -8.31 -0.22
C TYR A 147 2.34 -9.81 -0.52
N ASN A 148 1.15 -10.35 -0.29
CA ASN A 148 0.81 -11.75 -0.56
C ASN A 148 0.93 -12.06 -2.06
N PHE A 149 0.47 -11.15 -2.92
CA PHE A 149 0.64 -11.29 -4.37
C PHE A 149 2.13 -11.36 -4.74
N VAL A 150 2.95 -10.38 -4.35
CA VAL A 150 4.37 -10.35 -4.71
C VAL A 150 5.14 -11.55 -4.16
N THR A 151 4.89 -11.92 -2.90
CA THR A 151 5.67 -12.95 -2.19
C THR A 151 5.13 -14.38 -2.34
N GLY A 152 3.88 -14.54 -2.78
CA GLY A 152 3.17 -15.82 -2.77
C GLY A 152 2.78 -16.31 -1.37
N ARG A 153 2.88 -15.46 -0.34
CA ARG A 153 2.42 -15.75 1.02
C ARG A 153 0.90 -15.59 1.12
N SER A 154 0.34 -16.02 2.25
CA SER A 154 -1.08 -15.94 2.55
C SER A 154 -1.29 -15.43 3.97
N LEU A 155 -0.79 -14.23 4.24
CA LEU A 155 -0.95 -13.54 5.51
C LEU A 155 -2.34 -12.93 5.63
N GLN A 156 -2.82 -12.79 6.86
CA GLN A 156 -4.04 -12.05 7.18
C GLN A 156 -3.70 -10.80 8.01
N PRO A 157 -4.35 -9.64 7.79
CA PRO A 157 -3.98 -8.41 8.51
C PRO A 157 -4.10 -8.51 10.03
N GLU A 158 -5.06 -9.27 10.55
CA GLU A 158 -5.28 -9.46 11.98
C GLU A 158 -4.07 -10.00 12.75
N GLU A 159 -3.19 -10.74 12.09
CA GLU A 159 -1.95 -11.29 12.68
C GLU A 159 -0.98 -10.19 13.12
N PHE A 160 -1.12 -8.97 12.57
CA PHE A 160 -0.20 -7.85 12.78
C PHE A 160 -0.83 -6.67 13.54
N LEU A 161 -2.10 -6.78 13.90
CA LEU A 161 -2.84 -5.76 14.63
C LEU A 161 -2.97 -6.05 16.14
N SER A 162 -2.62 -7.26 16.59
CA SER A 162 -2.81 -7.72 17.99
C SER A 162 -1.68 -7.38 18.97
N SER A 163 -0.75 -6.49 18.63
CA SER A 163 0.36 -6.09 19.51
C SER A 163 0.15 -4.73 20.20
N VAL A 164 -1.06 -4.49 20.73
CA VAL A 164 -1.28 -3.50 21.80
C VAL A 164 -1.92 -4.21 23.01
N ASN A 165 -1.07 -4.89 23.78
CA ASN A 165 -1.30 -5.13 25.20
C ASN A 165 -0.08 -4.59 25.94
N VAL A 166 -0.02 -3.27 26.11
CA VAL A 166 0.70 -2.65 27.23
C VAL A 166 -0.41 -2.47 28.27
N GLY A 167 -0.69 -3.45 29.13
CA GLY A 167 0.17 -3.70 30.28
C GLY A 167 -0.19 -2.69 31.38
N GLU A 168 -1.42 -2.75 31.90
CA GLU A 168 -1.70 -2.26 33.25
C GLU A 168 -0.92 -3.15 34.23
N LYS A 169 0.12 -2.59 34.84
CA LYS A 169 0.51 -2.81 36.24
C LYS A 169 1.30 -1.62 36.75
#